data_AF-A0A1Z8VRE2-F1
#
_entry.id   AF-A0A1Z8VRE2-F1
#
_cell.length_a   1.000
_cell.length_b   1.000
_cell.length_c   1.000
_cell.angle_alpha   90.00
_cell.angle_beta   90.00
_cell.angle_gamma   90.00
#
_symmetry.space_group_name_H-M   'P 1'
#
loop_
_entity.id
_entity.type
_entity.pdbx_description
1 polymer ?
#
loop_
_entity_poly.entity_id
_entity_poly.type
_entity_poly.pdbx_seq_one_letter_code
_entity_poly.pdbx_strand_id
1 'polypeptide(L)'
;MIVEFTKSLEHLEDSFKSDPKSVIASTIELENNLNNFKKAGLSNLSHSSHLQNITKLIEKLSILNEYKLNLVKEFSVYNNKKK
;
A
#
# COMPACT_ATOMS: atom_id res chain seq x y z
N MET A 1 10.35 14.56 1.01
CA MET A 1 9.85 13.70 2.11
C MET A 1 8.37 13.34 2.02
N ILE A 2 7.39 14.24 2.26
CA ILE A 2 5.96 13.87 2.10
C ILE A 2 5.63 13.48 0.65
N VAL A 3 6.26 14.13 -0.31
CA VAL A 3 6.18 13.80 -1.74
C VAL A 3 6.78 12.42 -2.03
N GLU A 4 7.90 12.06 -1.39
CA GLU A 4 8.54 10.74 -1.56
C GLU A 4 7.69 9.64 -0.95
N PHE A 5 7.11 9.88 0.23
CA PHE A 5 6.16 8.98 0.86
C PHE A 5 4.92 8.77 -0.01
N THR A 6 4.37 9.85 -0.56
CA THR A 6 3.22 9.79 -1.49
C THR A 6 3.57 8.99 -2.75
N LYS A 7 4.73 9.24 -3.35
CA LYS A 7 5.20 8.46 -4.51
C LYS A 7 5.34 6.97 -4.18
N SER A 8 5.86 6.61 -3.00
CA SER A 8 5.94 5.19 -2.63
C SER A 8 4.56 4.53 -2.43
N LEU A 9 3.54 5.28 -2.02
CA LEU A 9 2.16 4.78 -1.97
C LEU A 9 1.59 4.55 -3.37
N GLU A 10 1.81 5.49 -4.30
CA GLU A 10 1.41 5.33 -5.71
C GLU A 10 2.13 4.14 -6.36
N HIS A 11 3.43 3.99 -6.09
CA HIS A 11 4.23 2.88 -6.61
C HIS A 11 3.75 1.53 -6.07
N LEU A 12 3.40 1.47 -4.78
CA LEU A 12 2.76 0.29 -4.20
C LEU A 12 1.41 0.00 -4.88
N GLU A 13 0.59 1.00 -5.16
CA GLU A 13 -0.69 0.81 -5.87
C GLU A 13 -0.49 0.18 -7.25
N ASP A 14 0.44 0.70 -8.05
CA ASP A 14 0.71 0.15 -9.36
C ASP A 14 1.31 -1.26 -9.31
N SER A 15 2.12 -1.56 -8.28
CA SER A 15 2.67 -2.90 -8.08
C SER A 15 1.59 -3.98 -7.89
N PHE A 16 0.40 -3.62 -7.36
CA PHE A 16 -0.72 -4.55 -7.21
C PHE A 16 -1.24 -5.07 -8.57
N LYS A 17 -0.97 -4.37 -9.68
CA LYS A 17 -1.35 -4.79 -11.04
C LYS A 17 -0.28 -5.66 -11.72
N SER A 18 0.93 -5.75 -11.16
CA SER A 18 2.05 -6.50 -11.75
C SER A 18 2.15 -7.92 -11.19
N ASP A 19 2.95 -8.12 -10.14
CA ASP A 19 3.30 -9.44 -9.60
C ASP A 19 3.64 -9.36 -8.11
N PRO A 20 3.60 -10.49 -7.37
CA PRO A 20 3.83 -10.48 -5.93
C PRO A 20 5.22 -9.99 -5.51
N LYS A 21 6.27 -10.20 -6.33
CA LYS A 21 7.63 -9.76 -5.97
C LYS A 21 7.71 -8.23 -6.03
N SER A 22 7.07 -7.63 -7.04
CA SER A 22 6.94 -6.17 -7.14
C SER A 22 6.20 -5.59 -5.94
N VAL A 23 5.09 -6.21 -5.50
CA VAL A 23 4.36 -5.78 -4.30
C VAL A 23 5.26 -5.81 -3.06
N ILE A 24 6.05 -6.87 -2.88
CA ILE A 24 6.98 -6.99 -1.75
C ILE A 24 8.05 -5.90 -1.81
N ALA A 25 8.66 -5.69 -2.98
CA ALA A 25 9.70 -4.68 -3.17
C ALA A 25 9.18 -3.25 -2.87
N SER A 26 8.02 -2.89 -3.43
CA SER A 26 7.37 -1.59 -3.17
C SER A 26 6.92 -1.43 -1.72
N THR A 27 6.55 -2.52 -1.03
CA THR A 27 6.24 -2.49 0.41
C THR A 27 7.47 -2.15 1.25
N ILE A 28 8.62 -2.76 0.96
CA ILE A 28 9.89 -2.46 1.64
C ILE A 28 10.30 -1.01 1.38
N GLU A 29 10.15 -0.52 0.14
CA GLU A 29 10.40 0.88 -0.21
C GLU A 29 9.53 1.84 0.62
N LEU A 30 8.22 1.57 0.69
CA LEU A 30 7.27 2.35 1.47
C LEU A 30 7.63 2.37 2.96
N GLU A 31 8.02 1.23 3.52
CA GLU A 31 8.41 1.11 4.93
C GLU A 31 9.67 1.95 5.26
N ASN A 32 10.67 1.90 4.38
CA ASN A 32 11.87 2.73 4.50
C ASN A 32 11.52 4.23 4.44
N ASN A 33 10.68 4.63 3.50
CA ASN A 33 10.24 6.02 3.36
C ASN A 33 9.39 6.49 4.56
N LEU A 34 8.54 5.62 5.11
CA LEU A 34 7.78 5.89 6.32
C LEU A 34 8.70 6.10 7.52
N ASN A 35 9.73 5.26 7.68
CA ASN A 35 10.69 5.39 8.77
C ASN A 35 11.50 6.69 8.67
N ASN A 36 11.88 7.09 7.45
CA ASN A 36 12.53 8.38 7.20
C ASN A 36 11.59 9.55 7.52
N PHE A 37 10.32 9.45 7.10
CA PHE A 37 9.30 10.45 7.38
C PHE A 37 9.05 10.62 8.88
N LYS A 38 8.94 9.52 9.64
CA LYS A 38 8.79 9.54 11.11
C LYS A 38 9.96 10.23 11.81
N LYS A 39 11.19 10.00 11.34
CA LYS A 39 12.41 10.59 11.92
C LYS A 39 12.52 12.09 11.71
N ALA A 40 11.98 12.62 10.61
CA ALA A 40 12.08 14.04 10.27
C ALA A 40 11.05 14.94 10.97
N GLY A 41 10.08 14.36 11.68
CA GLY A 41 9.05 15.09 12.40
C GLY A 41 7.85 15.53 11.53
N LEU A 42 6.68 15.63 12.16
CA LEU A 42 5.40 15.94 11.50
C LEU A 42 5.22 17.43 11.14
N SER A 43 6.21 18.29 11.40
CA SER A 43 6.10 19.75 11.22
C SER A 43 5.83 20.18 9.77
N ASN A 44 6.11 19.31 8.78
CA ASN A 44 5.84 19.54 7.36
C ASN A 44 4.45 19.07 6.87
N LEU A 45 3.57 18.58 7.75
CA LEU A 45 2.22 18.13 7.37
C LEU A 45 1.15 19.23 7.31
N SER A 46 1.53 20.51 7.46
CA SER A 46 0.56 21.63 7.49
C SER A 46 -0.22 21.83 6.17
N HIS A 47 0.08 21.06 5.12
CA HIS A 47 -0.63 21.11 3.84
C HIS A 47 -1.72 20.04 3.77
N SER A 48 -2.94 20.45 4.15
CA SER A 48 -4.13 19.59 4.24
C SER A 48 -4.43 18.78 2.98
N SER A 49 -4.08 19.28 1.79
CA SER A 49 -4.30 18.60 0.51
C SER A 49 -3.46 17.33 0.35
N HIS A 50 -2.22 17.32 0.85
CA HIS A 50 -1.33 16.16 0.74
C HIS A 50 -1.79 15.05 1.68
N LEU A 51 -2.24 15.43 2.89
CA LEU A 51 -2.84 14.52 3.85
C LEU A 51 -4.08 13.83 3.27
N GLN A 52 -4.98 14.57 2.65
CA GLN A 52 -6.17 13.99 2.02
C GLN A 52 -5.82 12.97 0.93
N ASN A 53 -4.83 13.26 0.09
CA ASN A 53 -4.37 12.33 -0.95
C ASN A 53 -3.74 11.07 -0.35
N ILE A 54 -2.88 11.22 0.67
CA ILE A 54 -2.28 10.09 1.38
C ILE A 54 -3.35 9.20 2.01
N THR A 55 -4.34 9.78 2.69
CA THR A 55 -5.45 9.02 3.29
C THR A 55 -6.23 8.23 2.24
N LYS A 56 -6.56 8.86 1.10
CA LYS A 56 -7.25 8.18 -0.01
C LYS A 56 -6.43 7.02 -0.59
N LEU A 57 -5.13 7.21 -0.76
CA LEU A 57 -4.22 6.18 -1.25
C LEU A 57 -4.15 5.00 -0.28
N ILE A 58 -4.01 5.27 1.02
CA ILE A 58 -3.99 4.22 2.06
C ILE A 58 -5.30 3.43 2.03
N GLU A 59 -6.45 4.11 2.00
CA GLU A 59 -7.76 3.47 1.96
C GLU A 59 -7.91 2.55 0.73
N LYS A 60 -7.53 3.04 -0.45
CA LYS A 60 -7.56 2.26 -1.69
C LYS A 60 -6.68 1.01 -1.61
N LEU A 61 -5.46 1.15 -1.07
CA LEU A 61 -4.53 0.04 -0.88
C LEU A 61 -5.06 -0.99 0.12
N SER A 62 -5.67 -0.55 1.21
CA SER A 62 -6.33 -1.44 2.18
C SER A 62 -7.44 -2.27 1.53
N ILE A 63 -8.30 -1.63 0.75
CA ILE A 63 -9.39 -2.31 0.01
C ILE A 63 -8.81 -3.33 -0.99
N LEU A 64 -7.78 -2.96 -1.76
CA LEU A 64 -7.14 -3.85 -2.72
C LEU A 64 -6.53 -5.09 -2.05
N ASN A 65 -5.86 -4.90 -0.92
CA ASN A 65 -5.27 -5.99 -0.16
C ASN A 65 -6.33 -6.94 0.41
N GLU A 66 -7.39 -6.39 1.01
CA GLU A 66 -8.50 -7.18 1.54
C GLU A 66 -9.21 -7.98 0.44
N TYR A 67 -9.48 -7.36 -0.71
CA TYR A 67 -10.06 -8.04 -1.86
C TYR A 67 -9.21 -9.22 -2.33
N LYS A 68 -7.89 -9.03 -2.49
CA LYS A 68 -6.99 -10.12 -2.89
C LYS A 68 -6.94 -11.25 -1.85
N LEU A 69 -6.93 -10.93 -0.56
CA LEU A 69 -6.96 -11.93 0.51
C LEU A 69 -8.26 -12.75 0.49
N ASN A 70 -9.38 -12.09 0.24
CA ASN A 70 -10.67 -12.77 0.14
C ASN A 70 -10.74 -13.69 -1.08
N LEU A 71 -10.24 -13.27 -2.25
CA LEU A 71 -10.13 -14.14 -3.42
C LEU A 71 -9.30 -15.39 -3.13
N VAL A 72 -8.13 -15.26 -2.49
CA VAL A 72 -7.29 -16.40 -2.13
C VAL A 72 -8.03 -17.37 -1.20
N LYS A 73 -8.78 -16.86 -0.21
CA LYS A 73 -9.60 -17.69 0.67
C LYS A 73 -10.69 -18.43 -0.10
N GLU A 74 -11.40 -17.76 -1.01
CA GLU A 74 -12.47 -18.37 -1.81
C GLU A 74 -11.93 -19.46 -2.74
N PHE A 75 -10.79 -19.23 -3.40
CA PHE A 75 -10.15 -20.24 -4.26
C PHE A 75 -9.63 -21.44 -3.46
N SER A 76 -9.06 -21.20 -2.28
CA SER A 76 -8.67 -22.26 -1.34
C SER A 76 -9.87 -23.14 -0.98
N VAL A 77 -10.99 -22.52 -0.62
CA VAL A 77 -12.23 -23.24 -0.29
C VAL A 77 -12.76 -24.01 -1.50
N TYR A 78 -12.70 -23.43 -2.70
CA TYR A 78 -13.13 -24.10 -3.93
C TYR A 78 -12.31 -25.36 -4.24
N ASN A 79 -10.98 -25.26 -4.12
CA ASN A 79 -10.07 -26.39 -4.37
C ASN A 79 -10.22 -27.50 -3.33
N ASN A 80 -10.51 -27.16 -2.07
CA ASN A 80 -10.75 -28.14 -1.03
C ASN A 80 -12.14 -28.81 -1.14
N LYS A 81 -13.12 -28.19 -1.80
CA LYS A 81 -14.43 -28.80 -2.08
C LYS A 81 -14.45 -29.77 -3.28
N LYS A 82 -13.38 -29.79 -4.09
CA LYS A 82 -13.24 -30.68 -5.26
C LYS A 82 -12.36 -31.91 -5.01
N LYS A 83 -11.80 -32.05 -3.80
CA LYS A 83 -11.15 -33.29 -3.32
C LYS A 83 -12.15 -34.11 -2.53
#